data_AF-A0A366W1B9-F1
#
_entry.id   AF-A0A366W1B9-F1
#
_cell.length_a   1.000
_cell.length_b   1.000
_cell.length_c   1.000
_cell.angle_alpha   90.00
_cell.angle_beta   90.00
_cell.angle_gamma   90.00
#
_symmetry.space_group_name_H-M   'P 1'
#
loop_
_entity.id
_entity.type
_entity.pdbx_description
1 polymer ?
#
loop_
_entity_poly.entity_id
_entity_poly.type
_entity_poly.pdbx_seq_one_letter_code
_entity_poly.pdbx_strand_id
1 'polypeptide(L)'
;MSMPPRFPISAEQITQVVVAFYATVRADPDLGPVFAQHVTDWPSHEEKIARFWRNAILFERSYDGNPMAAHMKSGNVRPAHFDIWLGHFDAILIQTLPPETAAAWSALAHRIGRGLRYGVMPAGGPPNLA
;
A
#
# COMPACT_ATOMS: atom_id res chain seq x y z
N MET A 1 -27.28 6.42 9.10
CA MET A 1 -26.85 6.53 7.69
C MET A 1 -25.38 6.14 7.63
N SER A 2 -24.99 5.23 6.74
CA SER A 2 -23.58 4.88 6.56
C SER A 2 -22.83 6.06 5.95
N MET A 3 -21.57 6.29 6.36
CA MET A 3 -20.75 7.34 5.76
C MET A 3 -20.49 6.99 4.29
N PRO A 4 -20.65 7.95 3.35
CA PRO A 4 -20.29 7.71 1.96
C PRO A 4 -18.78 7.45 1.84
N PRO A 5 -18.34 6.71 0.82
CA PRO A 5 -16.92 6.44 0.61
C PRO A 5 -16.17 7.74 0.31
N ARG A 6 -14.85 7.74 0.55
CA ARG A 6 -13.99 8.92 0.28
C ARG A 6 -14.02 9.38 -1.18
N PHE A 7 -14.27 8.45 -2.10
CA PHE A 7 -14.42 8.66 -3.54
C PHE A 7 -15.19 7.49 -4.17
N PRO A 8 -15.76 7.63 -5.38
CA PRO A 8 -16.54 6.58 -6.02
C PRO A 8 -15.70 5.36 -6.38
N ILE A 9 -15.84 4.27 -5.60
CA ILE A 9 -15.23 2.96 -5.87
C ILE A 9 -16.00 1.85 -5.15
N SER A 10 -16.04 0.65 -5.72
CA SER A 10 -16.63 -0.53 -5.08
C SER A 10 -15.60 -1.42 -4.37
N ALA A 11 -16.09 -2.26 -3.45
CA ALA A 11 -15.27 -3.28 -2.79
C ALA A 11 -14.61 -4.27 -3.79
N GLU A 12 -15.29 -4.55 -4.90
CA GLU A 12 -14.81 -5.43 -5.97
C GLU A 12 -13.70 -4.76 -6.79
N GLN A 13 -13.85 -3.48 -7.16
CA GLN A 13 -12.79 -2.72 -7.81
C GLN A 13 -11.54 -2.64 -6.94
N ILE A 14 -11.70 -2.49 -5.61
CA ILE A 14 -10.58 -2.52 -4.68
C ILE A 14 -9.85 -3.86 -4.75
N THR A 15 -10.57 -4.98 -4.73
CA THR A 15 -9.96 -6.31 -4.86
C THR A 15 -9.24 -6.49 -6.18
N GLN A 16 -9.85 -6.08 -7.30
CA GLN A 16 -9.24 -6.20 -8.63
C GLN A 16 -7.92 -5.43 -8.72
N VAL A 17 -7.89 -4.19 -8.22
CA VAL A 17 -6.67 -3.38 -8.14
C VAL A 17 -5.60 -4.06 -7.31
N VAL A 18 -5.95 -4.54 -6.12
CA VAL A 18 -4.99 -5.17 -5.20
C VAL A 18 -4.37 -6.43 -5.80
N VAL A 19 -5.18 -7.29 -6.43
CA VAL A 19 -4.69 -8.50 -7.09
C VAL A 19 -3.77 -8.16 -8.28
N ALA A 20 -4.19 -7.25 -9.15
CA ALA A 20 -3.37 -6.83 -10.30
C ALA A 20 -2.05 -6.18 -9.87
N PHE A 21 -2.11 -5.38 -8.81
CA PHE A 21 -0.94 -4.74 -8.22
C PHE A 21 0.06 -5.74 -7.65
N TYR A 22 -0.40 -6.70 -6.83
CA TYR A 22 0.53 -7.67 -6.24
C TYR A 22 1.05 -8.70 -7.24
N ALA A 23 0.36 -8.95 -8.36
CA ALA A 23 0.94 -9.67 -9.49
C ALA A 23 2.17 -8.94 -10.06
N THR A 24 2.12 -7.60 -10.15
CA THR A 24 3.25 -6.77 -10.60
C THR A 24 4.38 -6.75 -9.58
N VAL A 25 4.06 -6.51 -8.30
CA VAL A 25 5.05 -6.49 -7.20
C VAL A 25 5.84 -7.80 -7.09
N ARG A 26 5.18 -8.94 -7.32
CA ARG A 26 5.83 -10.26 -7.29
C ARG A 26 6.91 -10.43 -8.36
N ALA A 27 6.72 -9.80 -9.52
CA ALA A 27 7.63 -9.89 -10.65
C ALA A 27 8.73 -8.83 -10.61
N ASP A 28 8.59 -7.80 -9.76
CA ASP A 28 9.56 -6.72 -9.63
C ASP A 28 10.87 -7.21 -8.98
N PRO A 29 12.05 -6.91 -9.56
CA PRO A 29 13.33 -7.43 -9.07
C PRO A 29 13.74 -6.86 -7.71
N ASP A 30 13.27 -5.68 -7.32
CA ASP A 30 13.62 -5.03 -6.06
C ASP A 30 12.59 -5.33 -4.95
N LEU A 31 11.31 -5.38 -5.29
CA LEU A 31 10.22 -5.66 -4.34
C LEU A 31 9.95 -7.15 -4.16
N GLY A 32 10.00 -7.93 -5.25
CA GLY A 32 9.69 -9.37 -5.23
C GLY A 32 10.47 -10.13 -4.15
N PRO A 33 11.81 -10.00 -4.07
CA PRO A 33 12.61 -10.64 -3.03
C PRO A 33 12.30 -10.16 -1.59
N VAL A 34 11.86 -8.91 -1.43
CA VAL A 34 11.47 -8.37 -0.11
C VAL A 34 10.16 -9.01 0.33
N PHE A 35 9.15 -9.04 -0.53
CA PHE A 35 7.86 -9.66 -0.22
C PHE A 35 7.98 -11.18 -0.06
N ALA A 36 8.78 -11.87 -0.86
CA ALA A 36 8.97 -13.32 -0.79
C ALA A 36 9.53 -13.80 0.56
N GLN A 37 10.23 -12.94 1.31
CA GLN A 37 10.70 -13.24 2.67
C GLN A 37 9.58 -13.22 3.72
N HIS A 38 8.48 -12.48 3.46
CA HIS A 38 7.43 -12.20 4.43
C HIS A 38 6.04 -12.74 4.03
N VAL A 39 5.86 -13.10 2.76
CA VAL A 39 4.58 -13.50 2.18
C VAL A 39 4.74 -14.83 1.45
N THR A 40 4.17 -15.88 2.04
CA THR A 40 4.08 -17.22 1.44
C THR A 40 2.66 -17.55 0.96
N ASP A 41 1.64 -17.03 1.65
CA ASP A 41 0.24 -17.12 1.27
C ASP A 41 -0.23 -15.80 0.64
N TRP A 42 -0.19 -15.77 -0.70
CA TRP A 42 -0.54 -14.59 -1.48
C TRP A 42 -2.02 -14.22 -1.43
N PRO A 43 -2.99 -15.14 -1.64
CA PRO A 43 -4.40 -14.83 -1.51
C PRO A 43 -4.77 -14.21 -0.16
N SER A 44 -4.21 -14.73 0.94
CA SER A 44 -4.44 -14.18 2.28
C SER A 44 -3.85 -12.79 2.46
N HIS A 45 -2.65 -12.55 1.93
CA HIS A 45 -2.02 -11.23 1.94
C HIS A 45 -2.85 -10.19 1.17
N GLU A 46 -3.26 -10.53 -0.06
CA GLU A 46 -4.05 -9.65 -0.92
C GLU A 46 -5.39 -9.31 -0.27
N GLU A 47 -6.09 -10.30 0.28
CA GLU A 47 -7.37 -10.10 0.97
C GLU A 47 -7.20 -9.21 2.22
N LYS A 48 -6.10 -9.37 2.97
CA LYS A 48 -5.77 -8.46 4.09
C LYS A 48 -5.57 -7.01 3.62
N ILE A 49 -4.90 -6.80 2.49
CA ILE A 49 -4.65 -5.46 1.94
C ILE A 49 -5.92 -4.88 1.30
N ALA A 50 -6.77 -5.70 0.69
CA ALA A 50 -8.09 -5.29 0.24
C ALA A 50 -8.94 -4.80 1.42
N ARG A 51 -8.98 -5.53 2.55
CA ARG A 51 -9.66 -5.05 3.78
C ARG A 51 -9.08 -3.76 4.32
N PHE A 52 -7.76 -3.59 4.29
CA PHE A 52 -7.14 -2.31 4.65
C PHE A 52 -7.70 -1.16 3.81
N TRP A 53 -7.77 -1.31 2.49
CA TRP A 53 -8.28 -0.28 1.59
C TRP A 53 -9.78 -0.07 1.72
N ARG A 54 -10.59 -1.12 1.85
CA ARG A 54 -12.03 -0.99 2.10
C ARG A 54 -12.28 -0.26 3.43
N ASN A 55 -11.52 -0.55 4.48
CA ASN A 55 -11.60 0.22 5.71
C ASN A 55 -11.17 1.70 5.52
N ALA A 56 -10.10 1.93 4.77
CA ALA A 56 -9.56 3.25 4.51
C ALA A 56 -10.33 4.08 3.47
N ILE A 57 -11.25 3.51 2.70
CA ILE A 57 -11.98 4.24 1.65
C ILE A 57 -13.49 4.16 1.88
N LEU A 58 -14.01 2.96 2.19
CA LEU A 58 -15.43 2.65 2.35
C LEU A 58 -15.89 2.65 3.82
N PHE A 59 -14.97 2.77 4.77
CA PHE A 59 -15.27 2.79 6.22
C PHE A 59 -15.90 1.49 6.76
N GLU A 60 -15.63 0.35 6.12
CA GLU A 60 -16.22 -0.96 6.46
C GLU A 60 -15.82 -1.52 7.84
N ARG A 61 -14.84 -0.93 8.54
CA ARG A 61 -14.33 -1.42 9.84
C ARG A 61 -13.88 -2.89 9.81
N SER A 62 -13.37 -3.34 8.66
CA SER A 62 -13.00 -4.73 8.37
C SER A 62 -11.49 -5.02 8.49
N TYR A 63 -10.70 -4.04 8.94
CA TYR A 63 -9.25 -4.15 9.11
C TYR A 63 -8.82 -3.77 10.53
N ASP A 64 -8.06 -4.67 11.17
CA ASP A 64 -7.61 -4.61 12.56
C ASP A 64 -6.07 -4.57 12.70
N GLY A 65 -5.36 -4.51 11.57
CA GLY A 65 -3.89 -4.49 11.56
C GLY A 65 -3.28 -3.13 11.89
N ASN A 66 -1.97 -3.14 12.12
CA ASN A 66 -1.15 -1.93 12.24
C ASN A 66 -0.11 -1.89 11.11
N PRO A 67 -0.36 -1.15 10.02
CA PRO A 67 0.54 -1.09 8.88
C PRO A 67 1.94 -0.60 9.28
N MET A 68 2.04 0.44 10.10
CA MET A 68 3.34 0.99 10.52
C MET A 68 4.19 -0.07 11.23
N ALA A 69 3.62 -0.73 12.24
CA ALA A 69 4.32 -1.76 12.99
C ALA A 69 4.76 -2.94 12.11
N ALA A 70 3.96 -3.32 11.11
CA ALA A 70 4.32 -4.38 10.16
C ALA A 70 5.54 -3.99 9.30
N HIS A 71 5.57 -2.76 8.77
CA HIS A 71 6.69 -2.31 7.93
C HIS A 71 7.98 -2.15 8.75
N MET A 72 7.90 -1.62 9.97
CA MET A 72 9.07 -1.52 10.87
C MET A 72 9.62 -2.89 11.26
N LYS A 73 8.74 -3.87 11.56
CA LYS A 73 9.14 -5.23 11.97
C LYS A 73 9.74 -6.06 10.83
N SER A 74 9.48 -5.71 9.58
CA SER A 74 10.01 -6.43 8.41
C SER A 74 11.55 -6.45 8.37
N GLY A 75 12.21 -5.42 8.92
CA GLY A 75 13.66 -5.30 9.03
C GLY A 75 14.41 -5.06 7.71
N ASN A 76 13.80 -5.32 6.56
CA ASN A 76 14.40 -5.22 5.23
C ASN A 76 13.65 -4.25 4.28
N VAL A 77 12.55 -3.63 4.74
CA VAL A 77 11.88 -2.56 3.98
C VAL A 77 12.65 -1.25 4.12
N ARG A 78 13.02 -0.65 2.99
CA ARG A 78 13.79 0.59 2.91
C ARG A 78 12.98 1.71 2.27
N PRO A 79 13.32 3.00 2.52
CA PRO A 79 12.61 4.13 1.93
C PRO A 79 12.46 4.07 0.40
N ALA A 80 13.49 3.57 -0.32
CA ALA A 80 13.45 3.44 -1.78
C ALA A 80 12.39 2.44 -2.29
N HIS A 81 12.05 1.43 -1.50
CA HIS A 81 11.02 0.46 -1.89
C HIS A 81 9.63 1.11 -1.98
N PHE A 82 9.38 2.19 -1.22
CA PHE A 82 8.09 2.90 -1.30
C PHE A 82 7.91 3.61 -2.63
N ASP A 83 8.99 4.17 -3.19
CA ASP A 83 8.93 4.89 -4.47
C ASP A 83 8.59 3.91 -5.61
N ILE A 84 9.20 2.72 -5.61
CA ILE A 84 8.90 1.64 -6.57
C ILE A 84 7.47 1.12 -6.38
N TRP A 85 7.07 0.85 -5.13
CA TRP A 85 5.74 0.35 -4.79
C TRP A 85 4.64 1.34 -5.23
N LEU A 86 4.83 2.63 -4.97
CA LEU A 86 3.88 3.68 -5.35
C LEU A 86 3.81 3.87 -6.87
N GLY A 87 4.95 3.78 -7.57
CA GLY A 87 4.98 3.84 -9.03
C GLY A 87 4.18 2.70 -9.69
N HIS A 88 4.35 1.47 -9.21
CA HIS A 88 3.54 0.33 -9.66
C HIS A 88 2.06 0.50 -9.32
N PHE A 89 1.77 1.01 -8.13
CA PHE A 89 0.39 1.21 -7.69
C PHE A 89 -0.32 2.25 -8.57
N ASP A 90 0.33 3.37 -8.84
CA ASP A 90 -0.19 4.43 -9.72
C ASP A 90 -0.46 3.89 -11.13
N ALA A 91 0.48 3.09 -11.69
CA ALA A 91 0.32 2.49 -13.00
C ALA A 91 -0.91 1.58 -13.07
N ILE A 92 -1.15 0.76 -12.05
CA ILE A 92 -2.31 -0.12 -11.98
C ILE A 92 -3.60 0.68 -11.83
N LEU A 93 -3.63 1.68 -10.95
CA LEU A 93 -4.80 2.54 -10.77
C LEU A 93 -5.24 3.18 -12.09
N ILE A 94 -4.30 3.72 -12.87
CA ILE A 94 -4.57 4.33 -14.18
C ILE A 94 -5.13 3.31 -15.17
N GLN A 95 -4.64 2.06 -15.16
CA GLN A 95 -5.08 1.02 -16.08
C GLN A 95 -6.47 0.49 -15.75
N THR A 96 -6.86 0.48 -14.47
CA THR A 96 -8.05 -0.25 -14.01
C THR A 96 -9.24 0.63 -13.62
N LEU A 97 -9.03 1.93 -13.43
CA LEU A 97 -10.05 2.82 -12.86
C LEU A 97 -10.27 4.08 -13.71
N PRO A 98 -11.44 4.73 -13.58
CA PRO A 98 -11.65 6.07 -14.11
C PRO A 98 -10.59 7.06 -13.59
N PRO A 99 -10.16 8.05 -14.39
CA PRO A 99 -9.06 8.95 -14.02
C PRO A 99 -9.26 9.67 -12.68
N GLU A 100 -10.48 10.09 -12.36
CA GLU A 100 -10.79 10.78 -11.10
C GLU A 100 -10.62 9.86 -9.88
N THR A 101 -11.09 8.61 -9.98
CA THR A 101 -10.97 7.61 -8.90
C THR A 101 -9.52 7.17 -8.75
N ALA A 102 -8.81 6.96 -9.86
CA ALA A 102 -7.38 6.64 -9.86
C ALA A 102 -6.56 7.74 -9.17
N ALA A 103 -6.78 9.01 -9.53
CA ALA A 103 -6.09 10.14 -8.93
C ALA A 103 -6.40 10.28 -7.43
N ALA A 104 -7.66 10.11 -7.02
CA ALA A 104 -8.04 10.19 -5.61
C ALA A 104 -7.42 9.08 -4.77
N TRP A 105 -7.38 7.84 -5.28
CA TRP A 105 -6.76 6.72 -4.57
C TRP A 105 -5.23 6.88 -4.54
N SER A 106 -4.60 7.27 -5.65
CA SER A 106 -3.17 7.57 -5.70
C SER A 106 -2.79 8.60 -4.63
N ALA A 107 -3.49 9.74 -4.58
CA ALA A 107 -3.22 10.78 -3.58
C ALA A 107 -3.31 10.26 -2.13
N LEU A 108 -4.29 9.39 -1.84
CA LEU A 108 -4.42 8.74 -0.54
C LEU A 108 -3.26 7.79 -0.25
N ALA A 109 -2.88 6.96 -1.23
CA ALA A 109 -1.77 6.00 -1.11
C ALA A 109 -0.44 6.70 -0.88
N HIS A 110 -0.14 7.75 -1.64
CA HIS A 110 1.05 8.57 -1.45
C HIS A 110 1.08 9.24 -0.07
N ARG A 111 -0.06 9.72 0.44
CA ARG A 111 -0.12 10.30 1.80
C ARG A 111 0.21 9.26 2.87
N ILE A 112 -0.36 8.07 2.78
CA ILE A 112 -0.10 6.97 3.74
C ILE A 112 1.36 6.49 3.59
N GLY A 113 1.81 6.30 2.35
CA GLY A 113 3.16 5.86 2.00
C GLY A 113 4.24 6.78 2.55
N ARG A 114 4.06 8.11 2.47
CA ARG A 114 4.99 9.08 3.10
C ARG A 114 5.14 8.86 4.61
N GLY A 115 4.02 8.61 5.31
CA GLY A 115 4.03 8.32 6.74
C GLY A 115 4.82 7.04 7.04
N LEU A 116 4.51 5.94 6.35
CA LEU A 116 5.21 4.66 6.50
C LEU A 116 6.70 4.76 6.16
N ARG A 117 7.04 5.44 5.07
CA ARG A 117 8.42 5.69 4.63
C ARG A 117 9.24 6.39 5.71
N TYR A 118 8.66 7.41 6.37
CA TYR A 118 9.32 8.10 7.47
C TYR A 118 9.55 7.17 8.68
N GLY A 119 8.58 6.32 9.01
CA GLY A 119 8.68 5.41 10.15
C GLY A 119 9.70 4.28 10.00
N VAL A 120 10.09 3.92 8.77
CA VAL A 120 11.13 2.89 8.52
C VAL A 120 12.53 3.47 8.34
N MET A 121 12.70 4.80 8.31
CA MET A 121 14.03 5.38 8.24
C MET A 121 14.80 5.03 9.54
N PRO A 122 16.07 4.62 9.45
CA PRO A 122 16.88 4.39 10.63
C PRO A 122 16.90 5.65 11.50
N ALA A 123 16.89 5.46 12.82
CA ALA A 123 17.04 6.53 13.81
C ALA A 123 18.47 7.10 13.73
N GLY A 124 18.72 7.90 12.70
CA GLY A 124 19.96 8.60 12.44
C GLY A 124 19.58 9.96 11.88
N GLY A 125 19.31 10.91 12.78
CA GLY A 125 19.32 12.32 12.40
C GLY A 125 20.66 12.68 11.77
N PRO A 126 20.75 13.80 11.03
CA PRO A 126 22.01 14.23 10.45
C PRO A 126 23.11 14.26 11.52
N PRO A 127 24.37 13.88 11.18
CA PRO A 127 25.47 13.93 12.13
C PRO A 127 25.53 15.33 12.72
N ASN A 128 25.54 15.41 14.04
CA ASN A 128 25.82 16.67 14.73
C ASN A 128 27.29 17.02 14.45
N LEU A 129 27.53 17.96 13.54
CA LEU A 129 28.86 18.48 13.22
C LEU A 129 29.19 19.72 14.07
N ALA A 130 28.54 19.88 15.24
CA ALA A 130 28.88 20.91 16.22
C ALA A 130 30.09 20.49 17.07
#